data_AF-A0A455X0P4-F1
#
_entry.id   AF-A0A455X0P4-F1
#
_cell.length_a   1.000
_cell.length_b   1.000
_cell.length_c   1.000
_cell.angle_alpha   90.00
_cell.angle_beta   90.00
_cell.angle_gamma   90.00
#
_symmetry.space_group_name_H-M   'P 1'
#
loop_
_entity.id
_entity.type
_entity.pdbx_description
1 polymer ?
#
loop_
_entity_poly.entity_id
_entity_poly.type
_entity_poly.pdbx_seq_one_letter_code
_entity_poly.pdbx_strand_id
1 'polypeptide(L)'
;MLKKSPAVYLLAVMCAMIATPAQSAVQRAFVASYGLNSNTSFDCDVTHPCRQFLAAVTVVNPDGEVVALDTAAYGAVTLTQSISLTAAPGAYAGITVFPGSNGVTIATPGVNVVLRGLTINSQGGDAGILMTAGAKLSIENCVIANFSIIGSPFNQYGVLVQTAATVRMVNTLIRDNDIGIQIQDGATADISGSKFFGNSTYGIVAFNDINGTTTTAAVSDTVVTGGGIGIYAIVDSASTATARAEIVRSIVSNYSGGVAAESQNGTASVSIRKSMVTGSSIYGLGQIGSGATMTSYGNNMLSNNSSNLLGTLTTVAPL
;
A
#
# COMPACT_ATOMS: atom_id res chain seq x y z
N MET A 1 -18.25 6.99 77.25
CA MET A 1 -17.24 6.29 76.43
C MET A 1 -17.95 5.70 75.20
N LEU A 2 -18.09 6.47 74.11
CA LEU A 2 -18.69 5.98 72.86
C LEU A 2 -17.63 5.23 72.06
N LYS A 3 -17.80 3.91 71.88
CA LYS A 3 -16.98 3.08 70.99
C LYS A 3 -17.31 3.46 69.54
N LYS A 4 -16.37 4.11 68.84
CA LYS A 4 -16.44 4.32 67.39
C LYS A 4 -16.17 2.98 66.70
N SER A 5 -17.16 2.43 66.01
CA SER A 5 -17.07 1.16 65.28
C SER A 5 -16.16 1.27 64.04
N PRO A 6 -15.24 0.32 63.81
CA PRO A 6 -14.31 0.33 62.67
C PRO A 6 -14.99 0.08 61.30
N ALA A 7 -16.26 -0.33 61.29
CA ALA A 7 -17.03 -0.61 60.08
C ALA A 7 -17.32 0.63 59.22
N VAL A 8 -17.32 1.83 59.82
CA VAL A 8 -17.62 3.08 59.10
C VAL A 8 -16.42 3.54 58.24
N TYR A 9 -15.20 3.16 58.61
CA TYR A 9 -14.00 3.49 57.81
C TYR A 9 -13.82 2.55 56.61
N LEU A 10 -14.34 1.32 56.68
CA LEU A 10 -14.20 0.35 55.58
C LEU A 10 -15.13 0.68 54.40
N LEU A 11 -16.29 1.28 54.65
CA LEU A 11 -17.24 1.68 53.61
C LEU A 11 -16.82 2.96 52.86
N ALA A 12 -16.03 3.83 53.51
CA ALA A 12 -15.52 5.05 52.91
C ALA A 12 -14.31 4.82 51.97
N VAL A 13 -13.55 3.75 52.18
CA VAL A 13 -12.38 3.40 51.33
C VAL A 13 -12.79 2.67 50.04
N MET A 14 -13.97 2.05 50.00
CA MET A 14 -14.45 1.31 48.82
C MET A 14 -15.15 2.19 47.76
N CYS A 15 -15.56 3.41 48.12
CA CYS A 15 -16.14 4.39 47.18
C CYS A 15 -15.11 5.27 46.45
N ALA A 16 -13.81 5.05 46.68
CA ALA A 16 -12.73 5.71 45.96
C ALA A 16 -12.20 4.87 44.79
N MET A 17 -13.03 4.00 44.20
CA MET A 17 -12.82 3.59 42.82
C MET A 17 -13.03 4.83 41.95
N ILE A 18 -11.95 5.57 41.74
CA ILE A 18 -11.85 6.59 40.72
C ILE A 18 -12.19 5.87 39.41
N ALA A 19 -13.43 5.99 38.98
CA ALA A 19 -13.81 5.67 37.61
C ALA A 19 -12.94 6.58 36.76
N THR A 20 -11.86 6.04 36.20
CA THR A 20 -11.14 6.73 35.14
C THR A 20 -12.19 7.07 34.10
N PRO A 21 -12.26 8.32 33.61
CA PRO A 21 -13.15 8.62 32.50
C PRO A 21 -12.82 7.60 31.41
N ALA A 22 -13.78 6.73 31.10
CA ALA A 22 -13.70 5.92 29.91
C ALA A 22 -13.70 6.95 28.78
N GLN A 23 -12.53 7.22 28.20
CA GLN A 23 -12.47 8.04 27.00
C GLN A 23 -13.31 7.33 25.96
N SER A 24 -14.47 7.93 25.69
CA SER A 24 -15.33 7.50 24.61
C SER A 24 -14.55 7.80 23.35
N ALA A 25 -13.98 6.77 22.75
CA ALA A 25 -13.32 6.92 21.47
C ALA A 25 -14.28 7.63 20.50
N VAL A 26 -13.72 8.54 19.70
CA VAL A 26 -14.47 9.45 18.83
C VAL A 26 -14.51 8.91 17.41
N GLN A 27 -15.51 9.34 16.63
CA GLN A 27 -15.56 8.96 15.21
C GLN A 27 -14.49 9.69 14.39
N ARG A 28 -14.07 10.88 14.83
CA ARG A 28 -13.09 11.71 14.14
C ARG A 28 -12.14 12.39 15.12
N ALA A 29 -10.85 12.26 14.85
CA ALA A 29 -9.76 12.98 15.50
C ALA A 29 -8.98 13.81 14.48
N PHE A 30 -8.15 14.74 14.97
CA PHE A 30 -7.41 15.67 14.13
C PHE A 30 -5.93 15.70 14.49
N VAL A 31 -5.09 15.90 13.48
CA VAL A 31 -3.66 16.23 13.66
C VAL A 31 -3.33 17.57 13.02
N ALA A 32 -2.44 18.33 13.65
CA ALA A 32 -1.99 19.62 13.15
C ALA A 32 -0.53 19.91 13.53
N SER A 33 0.14 20.79 12.81
CA SER A 33 1.54 21.19 13.01
C SER A 33 1.78 21.76 14.42
N TYR A 34 0.80 22.48 14.93
CA TYR A 34 0.76 23.09 16.26
C TYR A 34 0.13 22.19 17.33
N GLY A 35 -0.29 20.98 16.96
CA GLY A 35 -0.89 20.02 17.88
C GLY A 35 0.09 19.50 18.92
N LEU A 36 -0.45 18.82 19.94
CA LEU A 36 0.32 18.16 21.00
C LEU A 36 -0.21 16.74 21.20
N ASN A 37 0.67 15.74 21.31
CA ASN A 37 0.24 14.35 21.53
C ASN A 37 -0.48 14.16 22.86
N SER A 38 -0.29 15.05 23.84
CA SER A 38 -1.07 15.05 25.09
C SER A 38 -2.54 15.43 24.88
N ASN A 39 -2.90 16.00 23.72
CA ASN A 39 -4.29 16.32 23.41
C ASN A 39 -5.16 15.08 23.17
N THR A 40 -4.59 13.88 23.26
CA THR A 40 -5.37 12.65 23.43
C THR A 40 -6.30 12.73 24.63
N SER A 41 -6.00 13.53 25.67
CA SER A 41 -6.93 13.80 26.78
C SER A 41 -8.20 14.56 26.37
N PHE A 42 -8.18 15.20 25.20
CA PHE A 42 -9.29 15.92 24.57
C PHE A 42 -9.75 15.20 23.28
N ASP A 43 -9.46 13.90 23.17
CA ASP A 43 -9.77 13.05 22.01
C ASP A 43 -9.27 13.63 20.67
N CYS A 44 -8.20 14.42 20.73
CA CYS A 44 -7.62 15.12 19.59
C CYS A 44 -8.69 15.91 18.78
N ASP A 45 -9.60 16.60 19.46
CA ASP A 45 -10.65 17.40 18.80
C ASP A 45 -10.07 18.52 17.90
N VAL A 46 -10.93 19.18 17.11
CA VAL A 46 -10.49 20.19 16.12
C VAL A 46 -9.79 21.41 16.75
N THR A 47 -10.10 21.74 17.99
CA THR A 47 -9.47 22.83 18.77
C THR A 47 -8.25 22.38 19.56
N HIS A 48 -8.13 21.07 19.82
CA HIS A 48 -7.01 20.41 20.50
C HIS A 48 -6.44 19.29 19.63
N PRO A 49 -5.92 19.57 18.41
CA PRO A 49 -5.43 18.51 17.54
C PRO A 49 -4.18 17.85 18.13
N CYS A 50 -3.97 16.58 17.82
CA CYS A 50 -2.76 15.86 18.18
C CYS A 50 -1.59 16.20 17.24
N ARG A 51 -0.35 15.96 17.66
CA ARG A 51 0.82 16.28 16.81
C ARG A 51 1.11 15.18 15.78
N GLN A 52 0.85 13.92 16.13
CA GLN A 52 1.21 12.77 15.30
C GLN A 52 0.02 11.84 15.09
N PHE A 53 0.02 11.16 13.94
CA PHE A 53 -0.97 10.11 13.65
C PHE A 53 -0.97 9.03 14.72
N LEU A 54 0.21 8.60 15.18
CA LEU A 54 0.36 7.59 16.24
C LEU A 54 -0.45 7.93 17.51
N ALA A 55 -0.54 9.20 17.90
CA ALA A 55 -1.33 9.62 19.06
C ALA A 55 -2.82 9.70 18.73
N ALA A 56 -3.17 10.27 17.56
CA ALA A 56 -4.57 10.45 17.19
C ALA A 56 -5.32 9.14 16.95
N VAL A 57 -4.66 8.10 16.42
CA VAL A 57 -5.33 6.82 16.16
C VAL A 57 -5.75 6.09 17.43
N THR A 58 -5.18 6.40 18.60
CA THR A 58 -5.50 5.70 19.86
C THR A 58 -6.82 6.15 20.49
N VAL A 59 -7.37 7.29 20.05
CA VAL A 59 -8.60 7.87 20.58
C VAL A 59 -9.78 7.75 19.60
N VAL A 60 -9.58 7.09 18.47
CA VAL A 60 -10.59 6.95 17.41
C VAL A 60 -11.24 5.57 17.49
N ASN A 61 -12.55 5.48 17.24
CA ASN A 61 -13.25 4.20 17.13
C ASN A 61 -12.84 3.42 15.86
N PRO A 62 -13.00 2.09 15.84
CA PRO A 62 -13.01 1.34 14.60
C PRO A 62 -13.96 1.98 13.58
N ASP A 63 -13.56 1.96 12.31
CA ASP A 63 -14.21 2.62 11.18
C ASP A 63 -14.25 4.17 11.26
N GLY A 64 -13.48 4.77 12.17
CA GLY A 64 -13.30 6.21 12.31
C GLY A 64 -12.29 6.83 11.34
N GLU A 65 -12.00 8.12 11.58
CA GLU A 65 -11.13 8.94 10.73
C GLU A 65 -10.17 9.82 11.54
N VAL A 66 -8.92 9.93 11.10
CA VAL A 66 -7.98 10.97 11.53
C VAL A 66 -7.72 11.91 10.36
N VAL A 67 -7.94 13.21 10.58
CA VAL A 67 -7.77 14.26 9.57
C VAL A 67 -6.54 15.11 9.89
N ALA A 68 -5.59 15.22 8.95
CA ALA A 68 -4.52 16.20 8.99
C ALA A 68 -5.04 17.57 8.52
N LEU A 69 -5.04 18.54 9.42
CA LEU A 69 -5.63 19.87 9.21
C LEU A 69 -4.74 20.81 8.41
N ASP A 70 -3.42 20.66 8.49
CA ASP A 70 -2.45 21.59 7.92
C ASP A 70 -1.24 20.90 7.30
N THR A 71 -0.27 21.69 6.86
CA THR A 71 0.96 21.15 6.25
C THR A 71 1.99 20.85 7.34
N ALA A 72 2.31 19.56 7.52
CA ALA A 72 3.36 19.12 8.43
C ALA A 72 3.81 17.67 8.17
N ALA A 73 4.83 17.23 8.90
CA ALA A 73 5.13 15.82 9.08
C ALA A 73 4.42 15.27 10.32
N TYR A 74 3.63 14.22 10.16
CA TYR A 74 2.78 13.63 11.20
C TYR A 74 3.26 12.27 11.71
N GLY A 75 4.42 11.82 11.22
CA GLY A 75 5.11 10.62 11.69
C GLY A 75 4.52 9.31 11.19
N ALA A 76 5.32 8.25 11.30
CA ALA A 76 4.91 6.89 10.98
C ALA A 76 3.84 6.38 11.96
N VAL A 77 3.04 5.41 11.53
CA VAL A 77 1.90 4.91 12.30
C VAL A 77 1.62 3.43 12.03
N THR A 78 1.25 2.71 13.09
CA THR A 78 0.70 1.35 13.00
C THR A 78 -0.80 1.41 13.21
N LEU A 79 -1.56 0.85 12.27
CA LEU A 79 -3.02 0.83 12.28
C LEU A 79 -3.49 -0.56 12.69
N THR A 80 -4.07 -0.64 13.88
CA THR A 80 -4.55 -1.89 14.50
C THR A 80 -6.06 -2.08 14.39
N GLN A 81 -6.74 -1.17 13.69
CA GLN A 81 -8.20 -1.17 13.51
C GLN A 81 -8.55 -0.60 12.15
N SER A 82 -9.79 -0.83 11.70
CA SER A 82 -10.30 -0.15 10.51
C SER A 82 -10.32 1.34 10.75
N ILE A 83 -9.67 2.13 9.90
CA ILE A 83 -9.54 3.58 10.09
C ILE A 83 -9.14 4.27 8.79
N SER A 84 -9.56 5.52 8.65
CA SER A 84 -9.13 6.40 7.56
C SER A 84 -8.11 7.42 8.05
N LEU A 85 -7.00 7.58 7.33
CA LEU A 85 -6.09 8.71 7.49
C LEU A 85 -6.24 9.63 6.27
N THR A 86 -6.66 10.87 6.49
CA THR A 86 -6.96 11.80 5.41
C THR A 86 -6.23 13.13 5.58
N ALA A 87 -5.69 13.68 4.50
CA ALA A 87 -5.22 15.06 4.46
C ALA A 87 -6.37 15.98 4.06
N ALA A 88 -6.49 17.13 4.73
CA ALA A 88 -7.36 18.21 4.26
C ALA A 88 -6.94 18.62 2.83
N PRO A 89 -7.88 18.97 1.93
CA PRO A 89 -7.55 19.39 0.58
C PRO A 89 -6.52 20.54 0.57
N GLY A 90 -5.41 20.35 -0.15
CA GLY A 90 -4.32 21.33 -0.23
C GLY A 90 -3.29 21.27 0.91
N ALA A 91 -3.53 20.46 1.96
CA ALA A 91 -2.56 20.22 3.02
C ALA A 91 -1.54 19.15 2.60
N TYR A 92 -0.28 19.38 2.93
CA TYR A 92 0.76 18.34 2.84
C TYR A 92 0.78 17.55 4.17
N ALA A 93 0.28 16.31 4.14
CA ALA A 93 0.38 15.38 5.26
C ALA A 93 1.55 14.41 5.06
N GLY A 94 2.71 14.80 5.60
CA GLY A 94 3.97 14.10 5.41
C GLY A 94 4.20 12.94 6.39
N ILE A 95 4.75 11.83 5.88
CA ILE A 95 5.35 10.76 6.68
C ILE A 95 6.78 10.56 6.19
N THR A 96 7.76 10.69 7.09
CA THR A 96 9.17 10.41 6.82
C THR A 96 9.51 9.04 7.38
N VAL A 97 10.13 8.17 6.56
CA VAL A 97 10.45 6.79 6.94
C VAL A 97 11.96 6.59 7.02
N PHE A 98 12.46 6.16 8.17
CA PHE A 98 13.89 5.97 8.43
C PHE A 98 14.32 4.50 8.28
N PRO A 99 15.63 4.19 8.19
CA PRO A 99 16.11 2.82 8.05
C PRO A 99 15.57 1.86 9.12
N GLY A 100 15.16 0.65 8.69
CA GLY A 100 14.58 -0.37 9.56
C GLY A 100 13.15 -0.09 10.03
N SER A 101 12.44 0.82 9.35
CA SER A 101 11.06 1.18 9.68
C SER A 101 10.18 1.32 8.44
N ASN A 102 8.86 1.35 8.68
CA ASN A 102 7.83 1.53 7.67
C ASN A 102 7.01 2.79 7.95
N GLY A 103 6.45 3.42 6.91
CA GLY A 103 5.64 4.63 7.06
C GLY A 103 4.27 4.34 7.68
N VAL A 104 3.48 3.50 7.04
CA VAL A 104 2.21 2.99 7.56
C VAL A 104 2.28 1.48 7.66
N THR A 105 2.05 0.93 8.85
CA THR A 105 2.02 -0.52 9.08
C THR A 105 0.60 -0.98 9.39
N ILE A 106 0.11 -2.01 8.70
CA ILE A 106 -1.19 -2.63 8.92
C ILE A 106 -0.93 -4.12 9.19
N ALA A 107 -1.15 -4.54 10.44
CA ALA A 107 -0.76 -5.86 10.92
C ALA A 107 -1.89 -6.56 11.71
N THR A 108 -3.15 -6.16 11.46
CA THR A 108 -4.31 -6.71 12.16
C THR A 108 -5.27 -7.35 11.16
N PRO A 109 -5.59 -8.65 11.29
CA PRO A 109 -6.54 -9.32 10.41
C PRO A 109 -7.92 -8.65 10.39
N GLY A 110 -8.57 -8.65 9.23
CA GLY A 110 -9.95 -8.18 9.10
C GLY A 110 -10.13 -6.65 9.02
N VAL A 111 -9.09 -5.85 9.23
CA VAL A 111 -9.21 -4.38 9.21
C VAL A 111 -9.31 -3.81 7.80
N ASN A 112 -10.03 -2.70 7.67
CA ASN A 112 -10.17 -1.93 6.44
C ASN A 112 -9.53 -0.55 6.62
N VAL A 113 -8.49 -0.25 5.86
CA VAL A 113 -7.75 1.01 5.96
C VAL A 113 -7.95 1.86 4.71
N VAL A 114 -8.13 3.17 4.90
CA VAL A 114 -8.14 4.16 3.83
C VAL A 114 -7.04 5.19 4.10
N LEU A 115 -6.18 5.41 3.11
CA LEU A 115 -5.14 6.44 3.13
C LEU A 115 -5.42 7.41 2.00
N ARG A 116 -5.64 8.70 2.32
CA ARG A 116 -5.99 9.72 1.33
C ARG A 116 -5.14 10.97 1.46
N GLY A 117 -4.52 11.39 0.36
CA GLY A 117 -3.78 12.66 0.31
C GLY A 117 -2.47 12.67 1.10
N LEU A 118 -1.97 11.49 1.50
CA LEU A 118 -0.73 11.39 2.27
C LEU A 118 0.49 11.47 1.35
N THR A 119 1.56 12.08 1.85
CA THR A 119 2.87 12.08 1.18
C THR A 119 3.88 11.33 2.03
N ILE A 120 4.30 10.14 1.58
CA ILE A 120 5.18 9.24 2.30
C ILE A 120 6.53 9.22 1.59
N ASN A 121 7.59 9.65 2.27
CA ASN A 121 8.93 9.72 1.71
C ASN A 121 9.92 8.94 2.57
N SER A 122 10.78 8.18 1.90
CA SER A 122 11.86 7.47 2.56
C SER A 122 13.08 8.38 2.80
N GLN A 123 13.77 8.12 3.91
CA GLN A 123 15.15 8.52 4.23
C GLN A 123 16.00 7.26 4.47
N GLY A 124 15.64 6.19 3.76
CA GLY A 124 16.26 4.87 3.82
C GLY A 124 15.41 3.80 4.51
N GLY A 125 14.11 4.04 4.72
CA GLY A 125 13.17 3.06 5.23
C GLY A 125 12.80 1.95 4.25
N ASP A 126 12.12 0.94 4.80
CA ASP A 126 11.93 -0.36 4.16
C ASP A 126 10.69 -0.36 3.26
N ALA A 127 9.56 0.14 3.78
CA ALA A 127 8.34 0.33 3.01
C ALA A 127 7.58 1.62 3.35
N GLY A 128 6.97 2.23 2.33
CA GLY A 128 6.05 3.36 2.53
C GLY A 128 4.77 2.91 3.22
N ILE A 129 4.14 1.87 2.67
CA ILE A 129 3.02 1.17 3.27
C ILE A 129 3.35 -0.31 3.32
N LEU A 130 3.27 -0.89 4.52
CA LEU A 130 3.42 -2.32 4.76
C LEU A 130 2.10 -2.89 5.30
N MET A 131 1.52 -3.87 4.61
CA MET A 131 0.35 -4.61 5.05
C MET A 131 0.68 -6.09 5.19
N THR A 132 0.89 -6.55 6.42
CA THR A 132 1.15 -7.96 6.74
C THR A 132 -0.10 -8.72 7.18
N ALA A 133 -1.16 -8.00 7.58
CA ALA A 133 -2.49 -8.56 7.80
C ALA A 133 -3.57 -7.48 7.63
N GLY A 134 -4.75 -7.89 7.15
CA GLY A 134 -5.94 -7.04 7.03
C GLY A 134 -6.85 -7.52 5.91
N ALA A 135 -7.98 -6.86 5.70
CA ALA A 135 -8.95 -7.24 4.67
C ALA A 135 -8.91 -6.31 3.46
N LYS A 136 -8.81 -4.99 3.69
CA LYS A 136 -8.85 -3.98 2.61
C LYS A 136 -7.87 -2.84 2.84
N LEU A 137 -7.25 -2.39 1.76
CA LEU A 137 -6.41 -1.20 1.72
C LEU A 137 -6.82 -0.31 0.55
N SER A 138 -7.21 0.92 0.84
CA SER A 138 -7.51 1.95 -0.17
C SER A 138 -6.45 3.06 -0.11
N ILE A 139 -5.81 3.34 -1.24
CA ILE A 139 -4.77 4.37 -1.40
C ILE A 139 -5.27 5.36 -2.44
N GLU A 140 -5.53 6.59 -2.01
CA GLU A 140 -6.22 7.58 -2.83
C GLU A 140 -5.46 8.91 -2.84
N ASN A 141 -5.07 9.39 -4.03
CA ASN A 141 -4.40 10.69 -4.16
C ASN A 141 -3.14 10.83 -3.28
N CYS A 142 -2.42 9.73 -3.07
CA CYS A 142 -1.20 9.74 -2.27
C CYS A 142 0.04 9.98 -3.14
N VAL A 143 1.14 10.33 -2.50
CA VAL A 143 2.49 10.32 -3.07
C VAL A 143 3.36 9.40 -2.22
N ILE A 144 4.01 8.41 -2.82
CA ILE A 144 4.92 7.49 -2.13
C ILE A 144 6.23 7.45 -2.90
N ALA A 145 7.33 7.86 -2.25
CA ALA A 145 8.56 8.09 -2.97
C ALA A 145 9.88 7.83 -2.22
N ASN A 146 10.93 7.63 -3.03
CA ASN A 146 12.34 7.55 -2.64
C ASN A 146 12.72 6.28 -1.86
N PHE A 147 11.94 5.21 -1.93
CA PHE A 147 12.28 3.92 -1.31
C PHE A 147 13.28 3.14 -2.17
N SER A 148 14.44 3.74 -2.46
CA SER A 148 15.53 3.11 -3.23
C SER A 148 16.88 3.60 -2.73
N ILE A 149 17.61 2.73 -2.05
CA ILE A 149 19.00 2.92 -1.63
C ILE A 149 19.86 2.03 -2.50
N ILE A 150 20.77 2.66 -3.26
CA ILE A 150 21.76 1.95 -4.06
C ILE A 150 22.64 1.10 -3.15
N GLY A 151 22.76 -0.20 -3.48
CA GLY A 151 23.60 -1.14 -2.73
C GLY A 151 22.94 -1.72 -1.47
N SER A 152 21.64 -1.49 -1.24
CA SER A 152 20.90 -2.20 -0.21
C SER A 152 20.91 -3.72 -0.48
N PRO A 153 21.14 -4.57 0.53
CA PRO A 153 20.99 -6.02 0.39
C PRO A 153 19.53 -6.47 0.38
N PHE A 154 18.60 -5.56 0.67
CA PHE A 154 17.15 -5.82 0.72
C PHE A 154 16.41 -4.91 -0.25
N ASN A 155 15.35 -5.44 -0.84
CA ASN A 155 14.42 -4.66 -1.65
C ASN A 155 13.65 -3.66 -0.77
N GLN A 156 13.31 -2.53 -1.36
CA GLN A 156 12.55 -1.47 -0.69
C GLN A 156 11.29 -1.17 -1.49
N TYR A 157 10.21 -0.84 -0.78
CA TYR A 157 8.89 -0.86 -1.37
C TYR A 157 8.18 0.48 -1.20
N GLY A 158 7.56 1.00 -2.25
CA GLY A 158 6.53 2.01 -2.08
C GLY A 158 5.36 1.41 -1.29
N VAL A 159 4.81 0.31 -1.80
CA VAL A 159 3.72 -0.44 -1.16
C VAL A 159 4.02 -1.93 -1.19
N LEU A 160 3.94 -2.59 -0.03
CA LEU A 160 4.11 -4.02 0.12
C LEU A 160 2.90 -4.62 0.84
N VAL A 161 2.21 -5.57 0.19
CA VAL A 161 1.07 -6.32 0.74
C VAL A 161 1.40 -7.80 0.77
N GLN A 162 1.50 -8.37 1.97
CA GLN A 162 1.94 -9.75 2.25
C GLN A 162 0.82 -10.60 2.85
N THR A 163 -0.40 -10.38 2.37
CA THR A 163 -1.60 -11.02 2.91
C THR A 163 -2.70 -10.99 1.87
N ALA A 164 -3.58 -11.99 1.90
CA ALA A 164 -4.78 -11.99 1.08
C ALA A 164 -5.70 -10.80 1.44
N ALA A 165 -5.65 -9.75 0.63
CA ALA A 165 -6.41 -8.52 0.82
C ALA A 165 -6.94 -7.98 -0.50
N THR A 166 -8.00 -7.16 -0.42
CA THR A 166 -8.42 -6.31 -1.55
C THR A 166 -7.74 -4.96 -1.46
N VAL A 167 -6.97 -4.60 -2.48
CA VAL A 167 -6.24 -3.34 -2.58
C VAL A 167 -6.88 -2.48 -3.66
N ARG A 168 -7.12 -1.20 -3.38
CA ARG A 168 -7.53 -0.22 -4.38
C ARG A 168 -6.55 0.94 -4.35
N MET A 169 -5.95 1.27 -5.50
CA MET A 169 -5.07 2.41 -5.65
C MET A 169 -5.60 3.32 -6.76
N VAL A 170 -5.86 4.58 -6.43
CA VAL A 170 -6.44 5.55 -7.37
C VAL A 170 -5.66 6.86 -7.32
N ASN A 171 -5.35 7.41 -8.49
CA ASN A 171 -4.72 8.73 -8.66
C ASN A 171 -3.48 8.93 -7.79
N THR A 172 -2.68 7.89 -7.60
CA THR A 172 -1.52 7.90 -6.70
C THR A 172 -0.24 8.00 -7.51
N LEU A 173 0.73 8.77 -7.01
CA LEU A 173 2.07 8.86 -7.58
C LEU A 173 3.03 7.99 -6.77
N ILE A 174 3.59 6.97 -7.41
CA ILE A 174 4.58 6.05 -6.84
C ILE A 174 5.89 6.26 -7.59
N ARG A 175 6.90 6.88 -6.98
CA ARG A 175 8.11 7.24 -7.72
C ARG A 175 9.43 7.01 -6.99
N ASP A 176 10.47 6.74 -7.75
CA ASP A 176 11.85 6.64 -7.24
C ASP A 176 11.99 5.59 -6.12
N ASN A 177 11.21 4.51 -6.19
CA ASN A 177 11.30 3.37 -5.28
C ASN A 177 12.06 2.23 -5.94
N ASP A 178 12.54 1.28 -5.18
CA ASP A 178 13.10 0.07 -5.76
C ASP A 178 11.98 -0.76 -6.40
N ILE A 179 10.94 -1.03 -5.62
CA ILE A 179 9.70 -1.64 -6.09
C ILE A 179 8.54 -0.67 -5.82
N GLY A 180 7.77 -0.33 -6.85
CA GLY A 180 6.65 0.60 -6.72
C GLY A 180 5.52 0.02 -5.84
N ILE A 181 4.88 -1.04 -6.31
CA ILE A 181 3.94 -1.85 -5.53
C ILE A 181 4.18 -3.33 -5.76
N GLN A 182 4.21 -4.10 -4.68
CA GLN A 182 4.18 -5.56 -4.71
C GLN A 182 3.03 -6.07 -3.84
N ILE A 183 2.15 -6.84 -4.48
CA ILE A 183 1.09 -7.59 -3.80
C ILE A 183 1.43 -9.07 -3.82
N GLN A 184 1.13 -9.77 -2.73
CA GLN A 184 1.51 -11.17 -2.51
C GLN A 184 0.33 -12.00 -1.98
N ASP A 185 0.54 -13.32 -1.92
CA ASP A 185 -0.22 -14.25 -1.06
C ASP A 185 -1.74 -14.24 -1.23
N GLY A 186 -2.21 -14.13 -2.48
CA GLY A 186 -3.64 -14.13 -2.78
C GLY A 186 -4.30 -12.75 -2.76
N ALA A 187 -3.52 -11.67 -2.64
CA ALA A 187 -4.05 -10.33 -2.75
C ALA A 187 -4.60 -10.03 -4.15
N THR A 188 -5.66 -9.22 -4.20
CA THR A 188 -6.22 -8.67 -5.44
C THR A 188 -6.14 -7.16 -5.39
N ALA A 189 -5.48 -6.54 -6.37
CA ALA A 189 -5.38 -5.09 -6.50
C ALA A 189 -6.08 -4.56 -7.74
N ASP A 190 -6.81 -3.46 -7.57
CA ASP A 190 -7.27 -2.59 -8.66
C ASP A 190 -6.49 -1.26 -8.60
N ILE A 191 -5.71 -1.00 -9.64
CA ILE A 191 -4.83 0.16 -9.78
C ILE A 191 -5.31 0.98 -10.96
N SER A 192 -5.77 2.20 -10.71
CA SER A 192 -6.33 3.08 -11.75
C SER A 192 -5.83 4.52 -11.66
N GLY A 193 -5.67 5.17 -12.82
CA GLY A 193 -5.32 6.59 -12.91
C GLY A 193 -3.98 6.98 -12.26
N SER A 194 -3.12 5.99 -11.98
CA SER A 194 -1.92 6.17 -11.15
C SER A 194 -0.67 6.32 -12.01
N LYS A 195 0.42 6.78 -11.39
CA LYS A 195 1.70 7.04 -12.07
C LYS A 195 2.83 6.38 -11.31
N PHE A 196 3.56 5.49 -11.98
CA PHE A 196 4.73 4.80 -11.46
C PHE A 196 5.96 5.32 -12.19
N PHE A 197 6.80 6.15 -11.56
CA PHE A 197 7.93 6.82 -12.23
C PHE A 197 9.28 6.52 -11.59
N GLY A 198 10.26 6.08 -12.37
CA GLY A 198 11.63 5.89 -11.88
C GLY A 198 11.77 4.73 -10.90
N ASN A 199 10.81 3.80 -10.82
CA ASN A 199 10.99 2.64 -9.93
C ASN A 199 12.04 1.68 -10.51
N SER A 200 13.10 1.38 -9.74
CA SER A 200 14.35 0.84 -10.30
C SER A 200 14.30 -0.64 -10.64
N THR A 201 13.73 -1.48 -9.77
CA THR A 201 13.61 -2.92 -10.00
C THR A 201 12.26 -3.26 -10.61
N TYR A 202 11.16 -2.88 -9.96
CA TYR A 202 9.82 -3.17 -10.49
C TYR A 202 8.84 -2.01 -10.35
N GLY A 203 7.95 -1.85 -11.33
CA GLY A 203 6.82 -0.92 -11.23
C GLY A 203 5.68 -1.50 -10.39
N ILE A 204 4.98 -2.49 -10.97
CA ILE A 204 3.82 -3.17 -10.38
C ILE A 204 4.07 -4.66 -10.42
N VAL A 205 3.98 -5.33 -9.27
CA VAL A 205 4.24 -6.78 -9.14
C VAL A 205 3.04 -7.49 -8.51
N ALA A 206 2.49 -8.46 -9.24
CA ALA A 206 1.67 -9.53 -8.68
C ALA A 206 2.57 -10.74 -8.45
N PHE A 207 3.04 -10.92 -7.21
CA PHE A 207 3.88 -12.03 -6.82
C PHE A 207 3.02 -13.09 -6.12
N ASN A 208 3.24 -14.37 -6.39
CA ASN A 208 2.59 -15.41 -5.62
C ASN A 208 3.53 -16.60 -5.39
N ASP A 209 3.67 -16.99 -4.13
CA ASP A 209 4.41 -18.19 -3.74
C ASP A 209 3.63 -19.07 -2.76
N ILE A 210 2.30 -18.91 -2.71
CA ILE A 210 1.41 -19.67 -1.82
C ILE A 210 0.49 -20.57 -2.65
N ASN A 211 0.66 -21.87 -2.48
CA ASN A 211 -0.15 -22.90 -3.12
C ASN A 211 -1.66 -22.70 -2.91
N GLY A 212 -2.45 -22.91 -3.95
CA GLY A 212 -3.91 -22.80 -3.91
C GLY A 212 -4.45 -21.37 -3.86
N THR A 213 -3.60 -20.34 -3.91
CA THR A 213 -4.02 -18.94 -3.93
C THR A 213 -3.84 -18.31 -5.31
N THR A 214 -4.52 -17.18 -5.54
CA THR A 214 -4.37 -16.38 -6.76
C THR A 214 -4.11 -14.92 -6.41
N THR A 215 -2.94 -14.40 -6.75
CA THR A 215 -2.62 -12.98 -6.64
C THR A 215 -2.94 -12.30 -7.97
N THR A 216 -3.68 -11.20 -7.97
CA THR A 216 -4.11 -10.51 -9.20
C THR A 216 -3.90 -9.00 -9.12
N ALA A 217 -3.27 -8.41 -10.13
CA ALA A 217 -3.19 -6.96 -10.32
C ALA A 217 -3.96 -6.54 -11.58
N ALA A 218 -5.08 -5.84 -11.41
CA ALA A 218 -5.77 -5.14 -12.49
C ALA A 218 -5.23 -3.70 -12.58
N VAL A 219 -4.79 -3.30 -13.77
CA VAL A 219 -4.13 -2.02 -14.04
C VAL A 219 -4.84 -1.30 -15.17
N SER A 220 -5.37 -0.12 -14.89
CA SER A 220 -6.10 0.68 -15.87
C SER A 220 -5.66 2.15 -15.88
N ASP A 221 -5.65 2.78 -17.06
CA ASP A 221 -5.42 4.23 -17.20
C ASP A 221 -4.17 4.72 -16.44
N THR A 222 -3.12 3.89 -16.42
CA THR A 222 -1.93 4.06 -15.58
C THR A 222 -0.69 4.21 -16.45
N VAL A 223 0.26 5.03 -16.00
CA VAL A 223 1.56 5.21 -16.66
C VAL A 223 2.66 4.62 -15.78
N VAL A 224 3.46 3.73 -16.35
CA VAL A 224 4.54 3.01 -15.67
C VAL A 224 5.83 3.24 -16.44
N THR A 225 6.79 3.93 -15.82
CA THR A 225 8.13 4.19 -16.37
C THR A 225 9.22 3.94 -15.33
N GLY A 226 10.33 3.29 -15.66
CA GLY A 226 11.35 2.92 -14.66
C GLY A 226 12.51 2.12 -15.25
N GLY A 227 13.17 1.28 -14.45
CA GLY A 227 14.45 0.65 -14.82
C GLY A 227 14.42 -0.86 -15.11
N GLY A 228 13.80 -1.67 -14.25
CA GLY A 228 13.78 -3.14 -14.34
C GLY A 228 12.57 -3.69 -15.11
N ILE A 229 11.60 -4.33 -14.46
CA ILE A 229 10.35 -4.77 -15.11
C ILE A 229 9.18 -3.83 -14.77
N GLY A 230 8.43 -3.39 -15.79
CA GLY A 230 7.32 -2.44 -15.61
C GLY A 230 6.14 -3.04 -14.87
N ILE A 231 5.48 -4.04 -15.47
CA ILE A 231 4.37 -4.78 -14.86
C ILE A 231 4.70 -6.26 -14.91
N TYR A 232 4.66 -6.93 -13.76
CA TYR A 232 5.18 -8.28 -13.60
C TYR A 232 4.20 -9.18 -12.84
N ALA A 233 3.78 -10.28 -13.47
CA ALA A 233 3.11 -11.38 -12.79
C ALA A 233 4.09 -12.53 -12.65
N ILE A 234 4.39 -12.94 -11.43
CA ILE A 234 5.43 -13.95 -11.15
C ILE A 234 4.95 -15.00 -10.14
N VAL A 235 5.26 -16.26 -10.46
CA VAL A 235 5.26 -17.38 -9.52
C VAL A 235 6.64 -18.00 -9.46
N ASP A 236 7.27 -17.96 -8.28
CA ASP A 236 8.66 -18.39 -8.12
C ASP A 236 8.75 -19.90 -7.85
N SER A 237 8.24 -20.39 -6.71
CA SER A 237 8.48 -21.77 -6.28
C SER A 237 7.21 -22.62 -6.13
N ALA A 238 6.05 -22.02 -5.84
CA ALA A 238 4.81 -22.75 -5.57
C ALA A 238 4.11 -23.33 -6.81
N SER A 239 3.86 -24.65 -6.81
CA SER A 239 3.37 -25.40 -7.97
C SER A 239 1.89 -25.21 -8.31
N THR A 240 1.07 -24.76 -7.35
CA THR A 240 -0.36 -24.48 -7.54
C THR A 240 -0.72 -23.02 -7.28
N ALA A 241 0.28 -22.17 -7.07
CA ALA A 241 0.09 -20.73 -6.98
C ALA A 241 -0.24 -20.15 -8.36
N THR A 242 -1.06 -19.11 -8.38
CA THR A 242 -1.37 -18.34 -9.59
C THR A 242 -1.06 -16.86 -9.39
N ALA A 243 -0.35 -16.24 -10.33
CA ALA A 243 -0.17 -14.80 -10.41
C ALA A 243 -0.77 -14.25 -11.70
N ARG A 244 -1.50 -13.14 -11.63
CA ARG A 244 -2.18 -12.53 -12.78
C ARG A 244 -1.94 -11.03 -12.85
N ALA A 245 -1.74 -10.51 -14.05
CA ALA A 245 -1.90 -9.09 -14.33
C ALA A 245 -2.85 -8.84 -15.50
N GLU A 246 -3.73 -7.86 -15.36
CA GLU A 246 -4.66 -7.44 -16.40
C GLU A 246 -4.43 -5.97 -16.70
N ILE A 247 -4.10 -5.63 -17.95
CA ILE A 247 -3.62 -4.30 -18.32
C ILE A 247 -4.51 -3.70 -19.41
N VAL A 248 -5.10 -2.55 -19.11
CA VAL A 248 -6.01 -1.85 -20.03
C VAL A 248 -5.68 -0.36 -20.09
N ARG A 249 -5.67 0.24 -21.30
CA ARG A 249 -5.48 1.70 -21.49
C ARG A 249 -4.28 2.27 -20.73
N SER A 250 -3.21 1.49 -20.64
CA SER A 250 -2.04 1.86 -19.84
C SER A 250 -0.81 2.00 -20.72
N ILE A 251 0.17 2.75 -20.22
CA ILE A 251 1.46 2.98 -20.88
C ILE A 251 2.54 2.39 -20.00
N VAL A 252 3.34 1.48 -20.57
CA VAL A 252 4.55 0.97 -19.93
C VAL A 252 5.73 1.37 -20.80
N SER A 253 6.72 2.06 -20.24
CA SER A 253 7.85 2.54 -21.03
C SER A 253 9.19 2.60 -20.31
N ASN A 254 10.26 2.50 -21.09
CA ASN A 254 11.65 2.71 -20.67
C ASN A 254 12.20 1.75 -19.60
N TYR A 255 11.50 0.65 -19.30
CA TYR A 255 11.97 -0.44 -18.45
C TYR A 255 12.91 -1.40 -19.19
N SER A 256 13.71 -2.22 -18.50
CA SER A 256 14.47 -3.29 -19.16
C SER A 256 13.54 -4.35 -19.76
N GLY A 257 12.57 -4.83 -18.99
CA GLY A 257 11.42 -5.61 -19.46
C GLY A 257 10.14 -4.79 -19.34
N GLY A 258 9.36 -4.64 -20.40
CA GLY A 258 8.10 -3.88 -20.32
C GLY A 258 7.08 -4.56 -19.42
N VAL A 259 6.51 -5.65 -19.90
CA VAL A 259 5.48 -6.44 -19.22
C VAL A 259 5.86 -7.91 -19.28
N ALA A 260 5.82 -8.61 -18.15
CA ALA A 260 6.19 -10.02 -18.10
C ALA A 260 5.22 -10.89 -17.30
N ALA A 261 5.03 -12.12 -17.80
CA ALA A 261 4.55 -13.25 -17.03
C ALA A 261 5.72 -14.22 -16.83
N GLU A 262 6.00 -14.61 -15.59
CA GLU A 262 7.05 -15.59 -15.28
C GLU A 262 6.57 -16.66 -14.32
N SER A 263 6.83 -17.92 -14.67
CA SER A 263 6.53 -19.05 -13.78
C SER A 263 7.59 -20.12 -13.86
N GLN A 264 8.17 -20.49 -12.71
CA GLN A 264 9.05 -21.66 -12.64
C GLN A 264 8.26 -22.94 -12.34
N ASN A 265 7.29 -22.92 -11.40
CA ASN A 265 6.53 -24.11 -10.98
C ASN A 265 4.99 -23.98 -11.05
N GLY A 266 4.42 -22.78 -10.91
CA GLY A 266 2.98 -22.56 -10.88
C GLY A 266 2.41 -21.97 -12.17
N THR A 267 1.45 -21.06 -12.08
CA THR A 267 0.88 -20.37 -13.25
C THR A 267 1.04 -18.86 -13.13
N ALA A 268 1.64 -18.23 -14.14
CA ALA A 268 1.65 -16.78 -14.29
C ALA A 268 0.93 -16.39 -15.57
N SER A 269 0.05 -15.40 -15.51
CA SER A 269 -0.62 -14.91 -16.72
C SER A 269 -0.67 -13.40 -16.76
N VAL A 270 -0.47 -12.85 -17.96
CA VAL A 270 -0.75 -11.44 -18.22
C VAL A 270 -1.68 -11.31 -19.40
N SER A 271 -2.68 -10.45 -19.26
CA SER A 271 -3.51 -9.99 -20.36
C SER A 271 -3.34 -8.50 -20.61
N ILE A 272 -3.33 -8.11 -21.89
CA ILE A 272 -3.11 -6.71 -22.29
C ILE A 272 -4.07 -6.29 -23.41
N ARG A 273 -4.64 -5.08 -23.27
CA ARG A 273 -5.58 -4.49 -24.23
C ARG A 273 -5.44 -2.98 -24.30
N LYS A 274 -5.58 -2.40 -25.50
CA LYS A 274 -5.60 -0.92 -25.69
C LYS A 274 -4.42 -0.21 -25.00
N SER A 275 -3.27 -0.86 -24.90
CA SER A 275 -2.13 -0.39 -24.10
C SER A 275 -0.88 -0.25 -24.95
N MET A 276 0.05 0.59 -24.49
CA MET A 276 1.33 0.82 -25.17
C MET A 276 2.46 0.27 -24.32
N VAL A 277 3.36 -0.50 -24.94
CA VAL A 277 4.63 -0.92 -24.35
C VAL A 277 5.76 -0.50 -25.27
N THR A 278 6.62 0.40 -24.80
CA THR A 278 7.62 1.06 -25.66
C THR A 278 8.94 1.38 -24.96
N GLY A 279 10.03 1.39 -25.72
CA GLY A 279 11.33 1.82 -25.20
C GLY A 279 11.98 0.78 -24.27
N SER A 280 11.50 -0.47 -24.27
CA SER A 280 12.09 -1.49 -23.42
C SER A 280 13.44 -1.97 -23.95
N SER A 281 14.46 -2.02 -23.09
CA SER A 281 15.84 -2.30 -23.52
C SER A 281 16.15 -3.78 -23.75
N ILE A 282 15.34 -4.71 -23.24
CA ILE A 282 15.45 -6.15 -23.48
C ILE A 282 14.24 -6.66 -24.27
N TYR A 283 13.03 -6.54 -23.71
CA TYR A 283 11.79 -6.97 -24.37
C TYR A 283 10.60 -6.08 -23.97
N GLY A 284 9.66 -5.90 -24.88
CA GLY A 284 8.37 -5.27 -24.61
C GLY A 284 7.48 -6.21 -23.78
N LEU A 285 7.11 -7.35 -24.35
CA LEU A 285 6.35 -8.41 -23.68
C LEU A 285 7.21 -9.65 -23.45
N GLY A 286 7.18 -10.23 -22.26
CA GLY A 286 7.94 -11.43 -21.90
C GLY A 286 7.06 -12.56 -21.35
N GLN A 287 7.10 -13.73 -22.00
CA GLN A 287 6.56 -14.98 -21.48
C GLN A 287 7.75 -15.87 -21.06
N ILE A 288 7.93 -16.06 -19.75
CA ILE A 288 9.12 -16.70 -19.19
C ILE A 288 8.73 -17.94 -18.38
N GLY A 289 9.24 -19.10 -18.78
CA GLY A 289 8.91 -20.38 -18.15
C GLY A 289 7.61 -21.02 -18.65
N SER A 290 7.47 -22.33 -18.42
CA SER A 290 6.41 -23.16 -19.03
C SER A 290 5.01 -22.89 -18.46
N GLY A 291 4.91 -22.39 -17.23
CA GLY A 291 3.65 -22.02 -16.59
C GLY A 291 3.21 -20.58 -16.90
N ALA A 292 3.99 -19.83 -17.68
CA ALA A 292 3.69 -18.44 -18.02
C ALA A 292 2.88 -18.32 -19.31
N THR A 293 1.90 -17.42 -19.32
CA THR A 293 1.06 -17.14 -20.49
C THR A 293 0.89 -15.64 -20.71
N MET A 294 0.94 -15.22 -21.98
CA MET A 294 0.70 -13.84 -22.39
C MET A 294 -0.47 -13.80 -23.37
N THR A 295 -1.46 -12.95 -23.11
CA THR A 295 -2.65 -12.79 -23.94
C THR A 295 -2.87 -11.34 -24.35
N SER A 296 -3.11 -11.11 -25.64
CA SER A 296 -3.49 -9.80 -26.19
C SER A 296 -4.96 -9.84 -26.65
N TYR A 297 -5.78 -8.94 -26.11
CA TYR A 297 -7.16 -8.70 -26.58
C TYR A 297 -7.25 -7.60 -27.64
N GLY A 298 -6.13 -7.30 -28.31
CA GLY A 298 -6.05 -6.36 -29.43
C GLY A 298 -5.85 -4.89 -29.04
N ASN A 299 -5.61 -4.08 -30.08
CA ASN A 299 -5.35 -2.63 -30.02
C ASN A 299 -4.16 -2.23 -29.13
N ASN A 300 -3.14 -3.07 -29.06
CA ASN A 300 -1.91 -2.77 -28.32
C ASN A 300 -0.85 -2.19 -29.26
N MET A 301 -0.05 -1.26 -28.76
CA MET A 301 1.10 -0.69 -29.46
C MET A 301 2.39 -1.19 -28.83
N LEU A 302 3.17 -1.98 -29.60
CA LEU A 302 4.50 -2.44 -29.21
C LEU A 302 5.51 -1.80 -30.16
N SER A 303 6.30 -0.84 -29.67
CA SER A 303 7.19 -0.03 -30.50
C SER A 303 8.49 0.28 -29.78
N ASN A 304 9.58 0.52 -30.52
CA ASN A 304 10.86 0.96 -29.96
C ASN A 304 11.40 0.09 -28.81
N ASN A 305 11.00 -1.18 -28.75
CA ASN A 305 11.57 -2.16 -27.84
C ASN A 305 12.70 -2.88 -28.57
N SER A 306 13.77 -3.27 -27.88
CA SER A 306 14.86 -4.07 -28.46
C SER A 306 14.33 -5.37 -29.09
N SER A 307 13.39 -6.02 -28.41
CA SER A 307 12.46 -6.99 -28.98
C SER A 307 11.05 -6.66 -28.53
N ASN A 308 10.05 -6.74 -29.40
CA ASN A 308 8.66 -6.55 -28.98
C ASN A 308 8.12 -7.73 -28.16
N LEU A 309 8.64 -8.94 -28.38
CA LEU A 309 8.14 -10.15 -27.74
C LEU A 309 9.30 -11.12 -27.45
N LEU A 310 9.35 -11.60 -26.22
CA LEU A 310 10.10 -12.77 -25.79
C LEU A 310 9.08 -13.87 -25.43
N GLY A 311 9.19 -15.05 -26.07
CA GLY A 311 8.24 -16.15 -25.89
C GLY A 311 7.00 -16.03 -26.79
N THR A 312 5.87 -16.55 -26.33
CA THR A 312 4.62 -16.64 -27.11
C THR A 312 3.58 -15.63 -26.65
N LEU A 313 2.87 -15.02 -27.60
CA LEU A 313 1.72 -14.16 -27.36
C LEU A 313 0.46 -14.74 -28.01
N THR A 314 -0.51 -15.14 -27.20
CA THR A 314 -1.83 -15.55 -27.69
C THR A 314 -2.65 -14.31 -28.02
N THR A 315 -3.28 -14.27 -29.20
CA THR A 315 -4.19 -13.18 -29.57
C THR A 315 -5.63 -13.69 -29.53
N VAL A 316 -6.51 -12.92 -28.91
CA VAL A 316 -7.93 -13.27 -28.75
C VAL A 316 -8.78 -12.12 -29.29
N ALA A 317 -9.77 -12.45 -30.13
CA ALA A 317 -10.70 -11.46 -30.63
C ALA A 317 -11.55 -10.91 -29.47
N PRO A 318 -11.85 -9.60 -29.45
CA PRO A 318 -12.82 -9.06 -28.50
C PRO A 318 -14.20 -9.70 -28.75
N LEU A 319 -14.87 -10.10 -27.67
CA LEU A 319 -16.27 -10.51 -27.68
C LEU A 319 -17.18 -9.33 -28.06
#